data_AF-A0A8C8M1I5-F1
#
_entry.id   AF-A0A8C8M1I5-F1
#
_cell.length_a   1.000
_cell.length_b   1.000
_cell.length_c   1.000
_cell.angle_alpha   90.00
_cell.angle_beta   90.00
_cell.angle_gamma   90.00
#
_symmetry.space_group_name_H-M   'P 1'
#
loop_
_entity.id
_entity.type
_entity.pdbx_description
1 polymer ?
#
loop_
_entity_poly.entity_id
_entity_poly.type
_entity_poly.pdbx_seq_one_letter_code
_entity_poly.pdbx_strand_id
1 'polypeptide(L)'
;MGAQDTLPVAAAFTETVNAFFKGANPNKCVVKITGEMVLSFPAGITRHFANNPSPAVLTFSITHYSWLEHVLPNPQLLCCDTATTPNPDCKTFWVNMPNLMTHLKKVAEQKPQATYYNVDMLKYQVSAQGLTSTPLNLAASWRCEPTSTDLRIDYKYNGGSMTTPVALNNVQFLIPVDGGVTKLLAVLPPAAWNAEQQRILWKIPDISQKSENGGIGSLLARFQLSEGPSKPSPLAVQFTSEGSTLSGCDIELAGPGYRFSLIKKRFAAGKYLADN
;
A
#
# COMPACT_ATOMS: atom_id res chain seq x y z
N MET A 1 -24.11 31.71 -5.40
CA MET A 1 -24.39 30.28 -5.20
C MET A 1 -23.35 29.75 -4.24
N GLY A 2 -23.75 29.45 -3.01
CA GLY A 2 -22.83 29.11 -1.92
C GLY A 2 -22.46 27.63 -1.91
N ALA A 3 -21.46 27.26 -1.11
CA ALA A 3 -20.96 25.89 -0.94
C ALA A 3 -21.97 24.85 -0.40
N GLN A 4 -23.26 25.22 -0.27
CA GLN A 4 -24.35 24.36 0.21
C GLN A 4 -24.98 23.49 -0.90
N ASP A 5 -24.76 23.79 -2.19
CA ASP A 5 -25.42 23.06 -3.30
C ASP A 5 -24.55 21.94 -3.92
N THR A 6 -23.31 21.73 -3.44
CA THR A 6 -22.38 20.72 -3.99
C THR A 6 -22.25 19.49 -3.10
N LEU A 7 -22.35 18.30 -3.71
CA LEU A 7 -22.35 17.03 -3.00
C LEU A 7 -20.94 16.65 -2.53
N PRO A 8 -20.71 16.42 -1.22
CA PRO A 8 -19.41 15.98 -0.74
C PRO A 8 -19.18 14.49 -1.03
N VAL A 9 -18.04 14.19 -1.62
CA VAL A 9 -17.54 12.82 -1.86
C VAL A 9 -16.13 12.74 -1.30
N ALA A 10 -15.73 11.62 -0.71
CA ALA A 10 -14.33 11.38 -0.38
C ALA A 10 -13.71 10.39 -1.37
N ALA A 11 -12.43 10.53 -1.65
CA ALA A 11 -11.67 9.60 -2.46
C ALA A 11 -10.58 8.94 -1.61
N ALA A 12 -10.25 7.69 -1.93
CA ALA A 12 -9.13 6.99 -1.33
C ALA A 12 -8.33 6.22 -2.37
N PHE A 13 -7.02 6.43 -2.40
CA PHE A 13 -6.05 5.58 -3.09
C PHE A 13 -5.39 4.68 -2.06
N THR A 14 -5.51 3.36 -2.23
CA THR A 14 -4.88 2.36 -1.37
C THR A 14 -4.00 1.46 -2.21
N GLU A 15 -2.70 1.50 -1.96
CA GLU A 15 -1.70 0.73 -2.71
C GLU A 15 -1.04 -0.34 -1.86
N THR A 16 -0.59 -1.42 -2.50
CA THR A 16 0.11 -2.53 -1.89
C THR A 16 1.38 -2.79 -2.67
N VAL A 17 2.53 -2.70 -2.00
CA VAL A 17 3.83 -3.02 -2.59
C VAL A 17 4.24 -4.43 -2.20
N ASN A 18 4.47 -5.26 -3.21
CA ASN A 18 5.10 -6.56 -3.07
C ASN A 18 6.53 -6.44 -3.60
N ALA A 19 7.49 -6.95 -2.85
CA ALA A 19 8.89 -6.93 -3.25
C ALA A 19 9.59 -8.23 -2.84
N PHE A 20 10.53 -8.66 -3.66
CA PHE A 20 11.40 -9.78 -3.37
C PHE A 20 12.84 -9.36 -3.61
N PHE A 21 13.67 -9.43 -2.56
CA PHE A 21 15.11 -9.14 -2.60
C PHE A 21 15.89 -10.46 -2.53
N LYS A 22 17.04 -10.53 -3.22
CA LYS A 22 17.92 -11.70 -3.18
C LYS A 22 19.36 -11.28 -2.87
N GLY A 23 19.76 -11.50 -1.63
CA GLY A 23 21.03 -11.04 -1.08
C GLY A 23 21.20 -9.54 -1.22
N ALA A 24 22.44 -9.11 -1.46
CA ALA A 24 22.78 -7.70 -1.66
C ALA A 24 22.72 -7.26 -3.15
N ASN A 25 22.20 -8.08 -4.07
CA ASN A 25 22.21 -7.77 -5.50
C ASN A 25 20.99 -6.95 -5.92
N PRO A 26 21.15 -5.65 -6.27
CA PRO A 26 20.03 -4.78 -6.62
C PRO A 26 19.28 -5.24 -7.88
N ASN A 27 19.96 -5.93 -8.80
CA ASN A 27 19.38 -6.37 -10.08
C ASN A 27 18.45 -7.58 -9.94
N LYS A 28 18.41 -8.23 -8.77
CA LYS A 28 17.52 -9.35 -8.47
C LYS A 28 16.27 -8.93 -7.70
N CYS A 29 16.10 -7.62 -7.47
CA CYS A 29 14.91 -7.08 -6.84
C CYS A 29 13.73 -7.14 -7.81
N VAL A 30 12.68 -7.88 -7.45
CA VAL A 30 11.42 -7.94 -8.21
C VAL A 30 10.35 -7.21 -7.42
N VAL A 31 9.64 -6.31 -8.08
CA VAL A 31 8.62 -5.45 -7.45
C VAL A 31 7.32 -5.55 -8.22
N LYS A 32 6.21 -5.62 -7.48
CA LYS A 32 4.87 -5.52 -8.02
C LYS A 32 4.02 -4.65 -7.10
N ILE A 33 3.57 -3.52 -7.64
CA ILE A 33 2.70 -2.59 -6.93
C ILE A 33 1.30 -2.70 -7.53
N THR A 34 0.31 -2.88 -6.67
CA THR A 34 -1.11 -2.92 -7.04
C THR A 34 -1.86 -1.87 -6.23
N GLY A 35 -2.92 -1.29 -6.77
CA GLY A 35 -3.73 -0.36 -6.03
C GLY A 35 -5.19 -0.39 -6.42
N GLU A 36 -5.98 0.28 -5.59
CA GLU A 36 -7.39 0.53 -5.82
C GLU A 36 -7.74 1.98 -5.50
N MET A 37 -8.72 2.49 -6.25
CA MET A 37 -9.34 3.79 -5.99
C MET A 37 -10.79 3.58 -5.60
N VAL A 38 -11.16 4.14 -4.44
CA VAL A 38 -12.49 4.04 -3.85
C VAL A 38 -13.08 5.43 -3.69
N LEU A 39 -14.34 5.61 -4.09
CA LEU A 39 -15.12 6.79 -3.74
C LEU A 39 -16.09 6.47 -2.60
N SER A 40 -16.17 7.37 -1.63
CA SER A 40 -17.01 7.23 -0.43
C SER A 40 -18.07 8.32 -0.41
N PHE A 41 -19.33 7.90 -0.30
CA PHE A 41 -20.49 8.79 -0.32
C PHE A 41 -21.12 8.85 1.08
N PRO A 42 -21.51 10.03 1.59
CA PRO A 42 -22.14 10.14 2.90
C PRO A 42 -23.52 9.48 2.90
N ALA A 43 -23.97 8.96 4.05
CA ALA A 43 -25.24 8.24 4.17
C ALA A 43 -26.46 9.00 3.61
N GLY A 44 -26.48 10.34 3.74
CA GLY A 44 -27.55 11.20 3.24
C GLY A 44 -27.68 11.29 1.72
N ILE A 45 -26.74 10.73 0.95
CA ILE A 45 -26.72 10.78 -0.51
C ILE A 45 -27.96 10.13 -1.13
N THR A 46 -28.47 9.04 -0.53
CA THR A 46 -29.63 8.30 -1.05
C THR A 46 -30.90 9.14 -1.01
N ARG A 47 -31.09 9.93 0.06
CA ARG A 47 -32.21 10.88 0.18
C ARG A 47 -32.06 12.03 -0.82
N HIS A 48 -30.85 12.52 -1.05
CA HIS A 48 -30.61 13.55 -2.06
C HIS A 48 -30.98 13.07 -3.46
N PHE A 49 -30.54 11.86 -3.84
CA PHE A 49 -30.87 11.25 -5.12
C PHE A 49 -32.35 10.87 -5.27
N ALA A 50 -33.07 10.55 -4.18
CA ALA A 50 -34.52 10.35 -4.23
C ALA A 50 -35.28 11.66 -4.54
N ASN A 51 -34.74 12.81 -4.12
CA ASN A 51 -35.35 14.12 -4.33
C ASN A 51 -34.90 14.80 -5.64
N ASN A 52 -33.86 14.28 -6.30
CA ASN A 52 -33.32 14.80 -7.55
C ASN A 52 -33.10 13.65 -8.54
N PRO A 53 -34.09 13.34 -9.42
CA PRO A 53 -34.03 12.20 -10.33
C PRO A 53 -33.01 12.38 -11.48
N SER A 54 -32.53 13.60 -11.71
CA SER A 54 -31.52 13.92 -12.72
C SER A 54 -30.34 14.66 -12.07
N PRO A 55 -29.55 13.98 -11.21
CA PRO A 55 -28.41 14.60 -10.54
C PRO A 55 -27.33 14.98 -11.55
N ALA A 56 -26.47 15.93 -11.16
CA ALA A 56 -25.26 16.23 -11.93
C ALA A 56 -24.41 14.97 -12.13
N VAL A 57 -23.84 14.79 -13.32
CA VAL A 57 -23.00 13.62 -13.62
C VAL A 57 -21.67 13.74 -12.87
N LEU A 58 -21.36 12.74 -12.04
CA LEU A 58 -20.06 12.66 -11.37
C LEU A 58 -18.99 12.33 -12.41
N THR A 59 -18.10 13.28 -12.65
CA THR A 59 -16.98 13.16 -13.58
C THR A 59 -15.70 13.46 -12.83
N PHE A 60 -14.67 12.63 -13.01
CA PHE A 60 -13.37 12.82 -12.39
C PHE A 60 -12.25 12.45 -13.34
N SER A 61 -11.08 13.03 -13.12
CA SER A 61 -9.86 12.76 -13.84
C SER A 61 -8.79 12.23 -12.90
N ILE A 62 -8.06 11.22 -13.35
CA ILE A 62 -6.88 10.70 -12.65
C ILE A 62 -5.64 11.30 -13.30
N THR A 63 -4.80 11.96 -12.50
CA THR A 63 -3.49 12.50 -12.93
C THR A 63 -2.38 11.49 -12.66
N HIS A 64 -1.21 11.68 -13.29
CA HIS A 64 -0.12 10.71 -13.32
C HIS A 64 -0.58 9.32 -13.81
N TYR A 65 -1.57 9.31 -14.70
CA TYR A 65 -2.21 8.08 -15.17
C TYR A 65 -1.25 7.22 -16.00
N SER A 66 -0.21 7.83 -16.59
CA SER A 66 0.79 7.13 -17.40
C SER A 66 1.62 6.10 -16.61
N TRP A 67 1.65 6.22 -15.28
CA TRP A 67 2.30 5.27 -14.38
C TRP A 67 1.45 4.04 -14.07
N LEU A 68 0.18 4.03 -14.49
CA LEU A 68 -0.73 2.93 -14.25
C LEU A 68 -0.70 1.92 -15.39
N GLU A 69 -0.56 0.65 -15.03
CA GLU A 69 -0.61 -0.50 -15.90
C GLU A 69 -1.81 -1.39 -15.53
N HIS A 70 -2.32 -2.17 -16.48
CA HIS A 70 -3.41 -3.13 -16.24
C HIS A 70 -4.61 -2.53 -15.47
N VAL A 71 -5.03 -1.33 -15.83
CA VAL A 71 -6.14 -0.63 -15.17
C VAL A 71 -7.46 -1.31 -15.49
N LEU A 72 -8.25 -1.59 -14.46
CA LEU A 72 -9.56 -2.21 -14.49
C LEU A 72 -10.59 -1.26 -13.87
N PRO A 73 -11.27 -0.44 -14.68
CA PRO A 73 -12.40 0.37 -14.23
C PRO A 73 -13.60 -0.50 -13.86
N ASN A 74 -14.42 -0.07 -12.91
CA ASN A 74 -15.66 -0.74 -12.57
C ASN A 74 -16.62 -0.72 -13.78
N PRO A 75 -16.90 -1.86 -14.45
CA PRO A 75 -17.61 -1.88 -15.71
C PRO A 75 -19.11 -1.55 -15.56
N GLN A 76 -19.65 -1.61 -14.35
CA GLN A 76 -21.04 -1.26 -14.07
C GLN A 76 -21.20 0.23 -13.79
N LEU A 77 -20.15 0.90 -13.32
CA LEU A 77 -20.25 2.26 -12.80
C LEU A 77 -19.49 3.29 -13.62
N LEU A 78 -18.44 2.90 -14.35
CA LEU A 78 -17.57 3.84 -15.05
C LEU A 78 -17.69 3.70 -16.56
N CYS A 79 -17.83 4.84 -17.21
CA CYS A 79 -17.64 5.04 -18.64
C CYS A 79 -16.33 5.80 -18.84
N CYS A 80 -15.57 5.47 -19.88
CA CYS A 80 -14.37 6.22 -20.27
C CYS A 80 -14.29 6.31 -21.79
N ASP A 81 -13.67 7.36 -22.30
CA ASP A 81 -13.54 7.56 -23.74
C ASP A 81 -12.40 6.68 -24.25
N THR A 82 -12.70 5.82 -25.22
CA THR A 82 -11.72 4.98 -25.90
C THR A 82 -11.08 5.69 -27.09
N ALA A 83 -11.61 6.85 -27.50
CA ALA A 83 -10.97 7.70 -28.50
C ALA A 83 -9.68 8.32 -27.94
N THR A 84 -8.70 8.52 -28.81
CA THR A 84 -7.35 9.01 -28.54
C THR A 84 -7.33 10.13 -27.51
N THR A 85 -6.95 9.82 -26.27
CA THR A 85 -6.80 10.82 -25.22
C THR A 85 -5.61 11.71 -25.55
N PRO A 86 -5.79 13.04 -25.66
CA PRO A 86 -4.72 13.96 -26.07
C PRO A 86 -3.60 14.07 -25.03
N ASN A 87 -3.86 13.75 -23.76
CA ASN A 87 -2.87 13.68 -22.70
C ASN A 87 -2.76 12.24 -22.17
N PRO A 88 -1.62 11.54 -22.34
CA PRO A 88 -1.45 10.18 -21.82
C PRO A 88 -1.37 10.14 -20.28
N ASP A 89 -1.08 11.28 -19.63
CA ASP A 89 -0.88 11.36 -18.19
C ASP A 89 -2.14 11.74 -17.40
N CYS A 90 -3.25 11.97 -18.10
CA CYS A 90 -4.53 12.29 -17.47
C CYS A 90 -5.66 11.49 -18.13
N LYS A 91 -6.47 10.79 -17.33
CA LYS A 91 -7.62 10.02 -17.83
C LYS A 91 -8.90 10.42 -17.12
N THR A 92 -9.90 10.83 -17.90
CA THR A 92 -11.22 11.21 -17.41
C THR A 92 -12.20 10.03 -17.45
N PHE A 93 -12.99 9.91 -16.38
CA PHE A 93 -14.05 8.93 -16.20
C PHE A 93 -15.38 9.63 -15.90
N TRP A 94 -16.47 9.11 -16.47
CA TRP A 94 -17.83 9.53 -16.16
C TRP A 94 -18.57 8.40 -15.45
N VAL A 95 -19.28 8.72 -14.38
CA VAL A 95 -20.03 7.73 -13.62
C VAL A 95 -21.43 7.53 -14.21
N ASN A 96 -21.82 6.27 -14.40
CA ASN A 96 -23.19 5.89 -14.72
C ASN A 96 -24.09 6.14 -13.50
N MET A 97 -24.70 7.34 -13.46
CA MET A 97 -25.51 7.79 -12.33
C MET A 97 -26.68 6.85 -12.00
N PRO A 98 -27.47 6.32 -12.96
CA PRO A 98 -28.49 5.32 -12.67
C PRO A 98 -27.98 4.08 -11.92
N ASN A 99 -26.84 3.53 -12.37
CA ASN A 99 -26.24 2.36 -11.73
C ASN A 99 -25.67 2.71 -10.35
N LEU A 100 -25.06 3.88 -10.20
CA LEU A 100 -24.58 4.37 -8.90
C LEU A 100 -25.73 4.54 -7.89
N MET A 101 -26.83 5.19 -8.28
CA MET A 101 -27.99 5.40 -7.42
C MET A 101 -28.59 4.08 -6.97
N THR A 102 -28.74 3.12 -7.89
CA THR A 102 -29.23 1.77 -7.60
C THR A 102 -28.29 1.03 -6.63
N HIS A 103 -26.99 1.12 -6.87
CA HIS A 103 -25.98 0.52 -6.01
C HIS A 103 -26.00 1.10 -4.59
N LEU A 104 -25.97 2.42 -4.45
CA LEU A 104 -25.98 3.10 -3.15
C LEU A 104 -27.26 2.83 -2.37
N LYS A 105 -28.42 2.77 -3.04
CA LYS A 105 -29.68 2.39 -2.41
C LYS A 105 -29.61 0.98 -1.83
N LYS A 106 -29.12 0.00 -2.61
CA LYS A 106 -28.95 -1.38 -2.16
C LYS A 106 -27.99 -1.50 -0.97
N VAL A 107 -26.87 -0.79 -1.01
CA VAL A 107 -25.89 -0.79 0.10
C VAL A 107 -26.49 -0.15 1.36
N ALA A 108 -27.25 0.93 1.22
CA ALA A 108 -27.94 1.58 2.32
C ALA A 108 -28.99 0.67 2.99
N GLU A 109 -29.74 -0.09 2.20
CA GLU A 109 -30.70 -1.08 2.71
C GLU A 109 -30.00 -2.21 3.47
N GLN A 110 -28.83 -2.66 3.01
CA GLN A 110 -28.03 -3.69 3.68
C GLN A 110 -27.30 -3.17 4.93
N LYS A 111 -26.92 -1.89 4.96
CA LYS A 111 -26.10 -1.29 6.02
C LYS A 111 -26.68 0.07 6.44
N PRO A 112 -27.87 0.11 7.06
CA PRO A 112 -28.58 1.37 7.35
C PRO A 112 -27.88 2.26 8.40
N GLN A 113 -26.99 1.69 9.21
CA GLN A 113 -26.23 2.41 10.24
C GLN A 113 -24.87 2.92 9.74
N ALA A 114 -24.51 2.69 8.47
CA ALA A 114 -23.25 3.16 7.93
C ALA A 114 -23.27 4.68 7.72
N THR A 115 -22.22 5.37 8.13
CA THR A 115 -22.05 6.81 7.91
C THR A 115 -21.58 7.14 6.48
N TYR A 116 -20.91 6.20 5.84
CA TYR A 116 -20.43 6.30 4.46
C TYR A 116 -20.62 4.98 3.70
N TYR A 117 -20.84 5.10 2.39
CA TYR A 117 -20.88 3.99 1.46
C TYR A 117 -19.68 4.04 0.53
N ASN A 118 -18.82 3.04 0.63
CA ASN A 118 -17.61 2.91 -0.18
C ASN A 118 -17.92 2.17 -1.48
N VAL A 119 -17.42 2.70 -2.59
CA VAL A 119 -17.64 2.16 -3.94
C VAL A 119 -16.30 2.04 -4.65
N ASP A 120 -15.93 0.82 -5.00
CA ASP A 120 -14.72 0.52 -5.75
C ASP A 120 -14.86 1.05 -7.19
N MET A 121 -13.98 1.98 -7.56
CA MET A 121 -13.99 2.63 -8.87
C MET A 121 -12.95 2.03 -9.81
N LEU A 122 -11.69 1.93 -9.36
CA LEU A 122 -10.58 1.43 -10.17
C LEU A 122 -9.79 0.38 -9.40
N LYS A 123 -9.31 -0.63 -10.11
CA LYS A 123 -8.16 -1.46 -9.70
C LYS A 123 -7.05 -1.29 -10.70
N TYR A 124 -5.80 -1.26 -10.27
CA TYR A 124 -4.67 -0.97 -11.15
C TYR A 124 -3.39 -1.65 -10.67
N GLN A 125 -2.44 -1.76 -11.58
CA GLN A 125 -1.03 -2.00 -11.26
C GLN A 125 -0.26 -0.71 -11.51
N VAL A 126 0.86 -0.54 -10.83
CA VAL A 126 1.74 0.63 -11.00
C VAL A 126 3.03 0.13 -11.64
N SER A 127 3.49 0.84 -12.66
CA SER A 127 4.78 0.57 -13.29
C SER A 127 5.90 0.71 -12.27
N ALA A 128 6.74 -0.32 -12.14
CA ALA A 128 7.77 -0.41 -11.12
C ALA A 128 9.13 -0.75 -11.73
N GLN A 129 10.18 -0.08 -11.26
CA GLN A 129 11.54 -0.16 -11.78
C GLN A 129 12.49 -0.81 -10.75
N GLY A 130 12.14 -2.03 -10.31
CA GLY A 130 12.96 -2.79 -9.36
C GLY A 130 13.21 -2.00 -8.07
N LEU A 131 14.47 -1.96 -7.63
CA LEU A 131 14.87 -1.38 -6.34
C LEU A 131 14.49 0.09 -6.15
N THR A 132 14.36 0.89 -7.20
CA THR A 132 14.00 2.32 -7.06
C THR A 132 12.54 2.51 -6.67
N SER A 133 11.68 1.52 -6.96
CA SER A 133 10.25 1.52 -6.63
C SER A 133 9.92 0.89 -5.28
N THR A 134 10.93 0.42 -4.52
CA THR A 134 10.71 -0.12 -3.18
C THR A 134 10.91 0.95 -2.11
N PRO A 135 9.95 1.15 -1.18
CA PRO A 135 10.06 2.17 -0.13
C PRO A 135 11.02 1.78 1.01
N LEU A 136 11.35 0.49 1.13
CA LEU A 136 12.31 -0.02 2.11
C LEU A 136 13.22 -1.07 1.47
N ASN A 137 14.45 -0.69 1.15
CA ASN A 137 15.40 -1.61 0.55
C ASN A 137 15.92 -2.57 1.62
N LEU A 138 16.07 -3.85 1.27
CA LEU A 138 16.50 -4.90 2.20
C LEU A 138 17.69 -5.67 1.65
N ALA A 139 18.59 -6.07 2.55
CA ALA A 139 19.59 -7.10 2.31
C ALA A 139 19.68 -7.99 3.55
N ALA A 140 19.49 -9.29 3.39
CA ALA A 140 19.64 -10.28 4.45
C ALA A 140 20.91 -11.08 4.21
N SER A 141 21.63 -11.41 5.29
CA SER A 141 22.82 -12.24 5.25
C SER A 141 22.84 -13.22 6.42
N TRP A 142 23.23 -14.45 6.11
CA TRP A 142 23.26 -15.56 7.05
C TRP A 142 24.66 -16.15 7.13
N ARG A 143 25.10 -16.50 8.34
CA ARG A 143 26.25 -17.38 8.57
C ARG A 143 25.79 -18.53 9.46
N CYS A 144 25.62 -19.69 8.84
CA CYS A 144 25.11 -20.88 9.48
C CYS A 144 26.27 -21.82 9.84
N GLU A 145 26.57 -21.93 11.12
CA GLU A 145 27.56 -22.87 11.67
C GLU A 145 26.83 -24.07 12.30
N PRO A 146 27.51 -25.21 12.54
CA PRO A 146 26.88 -26.39 13.13
C PRO A 146 26.22 -26.15 14.50
N THR A 147 26.75 -25.22 15.31
CA THR A 147 26.28 -24.95 16.67
C THR A 147 25.74 -23.53 16.88
N SER A 148 25.80 -22.67 15.86
CA SER A 148 25.34 -21.28 15.94
C SER A 148 24.92 -20.71 14.61
N THR A 149 23.99 -19.76 14.62
CA THR A 149 23.60 -19.00 13.42
C THR A 149 23.72 -17.51 13.70
N ASP A 150 24.46 -16.79 12.86
CA ASP A 150 24.48 -15.33 12.83
C ASP A 150 23.59 -14.81 11.70
N LEU A 151 22.73 -13.85 12.03
CA LEU A 151 21.83 -13.16 11.12
C LEU A 151 22.15 -11.68 11.13
N ARG A 152 22.23 -11.10 9.93
CA ARG A 152 22.27 -9.65 9.72
C ARG A 152 21.28 -9.23 8.64
N ILE A 153 20.44 -8.27 8.97
CA ILE A 153 19.48 -7.64 8.05
C ILE A 153 19.84 -6.16 7.97
N ASP A 154 20.22 -5.68 6.79
CA ASP A 154 20.38 -4.26 6.53
C ASP A 154 19.13 -3.72 5.84
N TYR A 155 18.66 -2.56 6.28
CA TYR A 155 17.52 -1.87 5.67
C TYR A 155 17.87 -0.42 5.36
N LYS A 156 17.25 0.11 4.29
CA LYS A 156 17.40 1.51 3.88
C LYS A 156 16.06 2.08 3.42
N TYR A 157 15.60 3.11 4.12
CA TYR A 157 14.47 3.92 3.69
C TYR A 157 14.73 4.55 2.32
N ASN A 158 13.74 4.47 1.43
CA ASN A 158 13.79 5.05 0.10
C ASN A 158 12.62 6.00 -0.11
N GLY A 159 12.76 7.25 0.34
CA GLY A 159 11.75 8.29 0.12
C GLY A 159 11.55 8.64 -1.36
N GLY A 160 12.52 8.32 -2.23
CA GLY A 160 12.43 8.57 -3.68
C GLY A 160 11.45 7.65 -4.41
N SER A 161 10.98 6.57 -3.78
CA SER A 161 9.93 5.71 -4.34
C SER A 161 8.52 6.26 -4.09
N MET A 162 8.40 7.41 -3.43
CA MET A 162 7.14 8.02 -3.04
C MET A 162 7.06 9.42 -3.65
N THR A 163 5.84 9.85 -3.98
CA THR A 163 5.61 11.21 -4.50
C THR A 163 5.90 12.28 -3.46
N THR A 164 5.52 12.01 -2.21
CA THR A 164 5.89 12.82 -1.06
C THR A 164 6.47 11.90 -0.01
N PRO A 165 7.75 12.07 0.40
CA PRO A 165 8.36 11.22 1.40
C PRO A 165 7.58 11.25 2.72
N VAL A 166 7.05 10.09 3.11
CA VAL A 166 6.29 9.87 4.36
C VAL A 166 6.89 8.71 5.13
N ALA A 167 6.64 8.67 6.45
CA ALA A 167 7.16 7.62 7.30
C ALA A 167 6.52 6.26 6.99
N LEU A 168 7.31 5.19 7.13
CA LEU A 168 6.79 3.82 7.20
C LEU A 168 6.49 3.52 8.66
N ASN A 169 5.26 3.18 8.98
CA ASN A 169 4.80 2.90 10.34
C ASN A 169 4.62 1.41 10.59
N ASN A 170 4.71 1.04 11.87
CA ASN A 170 4.50 -0.32 12.34
C ASN A 170 5.36 -1.34 11.58
N VAL A 171 6.63 -0.99 11.37
CA VAL A 171 7.54 -1.82 10.59
C VAL A 171 7.90 -3.06 11.39
N GLN A 172 7.64 -4.23 10.82
CA GLN A 172 7.91 -5.52 11.44
C GLN A 172 8.84 -6.34 10.57
N PHE A 173 9.89 -6.89 11.16
CA PHE A 173 10.81 -7.82 10.51
C PHE A 173 10.66 -9.18 11.17
N LEU A 174 10.20 -10.17 10.42
CA LEU A 174 9.91 -11.50 10.91
C LEU A 174 10.73 -12.52 10.11
N ILE A 175 11.47 -13.39 10.79
CA ILE A 175 12.28 -14.40 10.11
C ILE A 175 12.29 -15.71 10.91
N PRO A 176 11.90 -16.84 10.30
CA PRO A 176 12.05 -18.17 10.89
C PRO A 176 13.52 -18.56 11.03
N VAL A 177 13.86 -19.23 12.13
CA VAL A 177 15.22 -19.76 12.36
C VAL A 177 15.08 -21.21 12.82
N ASP A 178 15.54 -22.16 12.01
CA ASP A 178 15.55 -23.59 12.31
C ASP A 178 16.89 -24.03 12.95
N GLY A 179 17.07 -25.35 13.11
CA GLY A 179 18.27 -25.92 13.72
C GLY A 179 18.18 -26.12 15.23
N GLY A 180 16.97 -26.20 15.79
CA GLY A 180 16.76 -26.42 17.22
C GLY A 180 17.34 -25.28 18.06
N VAL A 181 16.80 -24.06 17.90
CA VAL A 181 17.30 -22.90 18.64
C VAL A 181 17.09 -23.09 20.14
N THR A 182 18.19 -23.17 20.88
CA THR A 182 18.17 -23.34 22.35
C THR A 182 18.27 -22.01 23.07
N LYS A 183 18.98 -21.03 22.49
CA LYS A 183 19.20 -19.72 23.10
C LYS A 183 19.47 -18.63 22.06
N LEU A 184 18.93 -17.43 22.28
CA LEU A 184 19.32 -16.20 21.60
C LEU A 184 20.48 -15.57 22.38
N LEU A 185 21.70 -15.61 21.83
CA LEU A 185 22.93 -15.19 22.50
C LEU A 185 23.15 -13.68 22.45
N ALA A 186 22.90 -13.06 21.30
CA ALA A 186 23.02 -11.63 21.10
C ALA A 186 21.93 -11.15 20.15
N VAL A 187 21.41 -9.94 20.40
CA VAL A 187 20.38 -9.32 19.58
C VAL A 187 20.48 -7.80 19.66
N LEU A 188 20.44 -7.13 18.51
CA LEU A 188 20.46 -5.67 18.44
C LEU A 188 19.75 -5.19 17.17
N PRO A 189 18.76 -4.27 17.23
CA PRO A 189 18.07 -3.79 18.43
C PRO A 189 17.26 -4.92 19.11
N PRO A 190 16.64 -4.68 20.29
CA PRO A 190 15.82 -5.69 20.96
C PRO A 190 14.76 -6.32 20.05
N ALA A 191 14.59 -7.64 20.18
CA ALA A 191 13.65 -8.43 19.40
C ALA A 191 12.92 -9.44 20.30
N ALA A 192 11.76 -9.91 19.84
CA ALA A 192 11.04 -11.00 20.47
C ALA A 192 11.36 -12.33 19.76
N TRP A 193 11.86 -13.32 20.50
CA TRP A 193 11.94 -14.70 20.03
C TRP A 193 10.65 -15.45 20.40
N ASN A 194 10.07 -16.16 19.43
CA ASN A 194 8.94 -17.05 19.65
C ASN A 194 9.39 -18.50 19.45
N ALA A 195 9.45 -19.26 20.55
CA ALA A 195 9.90 -20.66 20.54
C ALA A 195 8.88 -21.62 19.91
N GLU A 196 7.57 -21.37 20.03
CA GLU A 196 6.53 -22.23 19.44
C GLU A 196 6.58 -22.21 17.91
N GLN A 197 6.86 -21.04 17.34
CA GLN A 197 6.87 -20.80 15.90
C GLN A 197 8.29 -20.71 15.33
N GLN A 198 9.31 -20.91 16.16
CA GLN A 198 10.73 -20.87 15.80
C GLN A 198 11.09 -19.65 14.94
N ARG A 199 10.74 -18.46 15.42
CA ARG A 199 10.93 -17.20 14.67
C ARG A 199 11.25 -16.02 15.57
N ILE A 200 12.07 -15.11 15.05
CA ILE A 200 12.40 -13.84 15.68
C ILE A 200 11.61 -12.70 15.03
N LEU A 201 11.23 -11.71 15.83
CA LEU A 201 10.44 -10.53 15.43
C LEU A 201 11.07 -9.25 15.97
N TRP A 202 11.45 -8.34 15.07
CA TRP A 202 11.73 -6.95 15.40
C TRP A 202 10.53 -6.07 15.07
N LYS A 203 10.27 -5.07 15.90
CA LYS A 203 9.27 -4.02 15.67
C LYS A 203 9.94 -2.67 15.74
N ILE A 204 9.84 -1.89 14.66
CA ILE A 204 10.29 -0.50 14.59
C ILE A 204 9.05 0.37 14.37
N PRO A 205 8.71 1.29 15.29
CA PRO A 205 7.49 2.09 15.20
C PRO A 205 7.42 2.92 13.92
N ASP A 206 8.53 3.57 13.55
CA ASP A 206 8.62 4.41 12.37
C ASP A 206 10.01 4.33 11.71
N ILE A 207 10.03 4.36 10.38
CA ILE A 207 11.24 4.51 9.56
C ILE A 207 10.99 5.64 8.56
N SER A 208 11.82 6.68 8.60
CA SER A 208 11.77 7.84 7.72
C SER A 208 13.15 8.51 7.60
N GLN A 209 13.26 9.55 6.77
CA GLN A 209 14.46 10.40 6.72
C GLN A 209 14.79 11.07 8.06
N LYS A 210 13.81 11.23 8.96
CA LYS A 210 13.99 11.84 10.29
C LYS A 210 14.38 10.84 11.36
N SER A 211 14.26 9.54 11.07
CA SER A 211 14.68 8.48 11.98
C SER A 211 16.21 8.45 12.08
N GLU A 212 16.74 7.71 13.06
CA GLU A 212 18.19 7.57 13.25
C GLU A 212 18.90 7.14 11.95
N ASN A 213 20.08 7.72 11.70
CA ASN A 213 20.87 7.51 10.49
C ASN A 213 20.12 7.73 9.16
N GLY A 214 19.08 8.58 9.16
CA GLY A 214 18.30 8.88 7.97
C GLY A 214 17.44 7.72 7.47
N GLY A 215 17.07 6.79 8.35
CA GLY A 215 16.29 5.60 8.01
C GLY A 215 17.13 4.45 7.43
N ILE A 216 18.44 4.46 7.69
CA ILE A 216 19.37 3.37 7.37
C ILE A 216 19.74 2.64 8.66
N GLY A 217 19.62 1.32 8.69
CA GLY A 217 19.97 0.57 9.90
C GLY A 217 20.23 -0.91 9.65
N SER A 218 20.61 -1.59 10.73
CA SER A 218 20.93 -3.01 10.74
C SER A 218 20.25 -3.71 11.92
N LEU A 219 19.77 -4.93 11.69
CA LEU A 219 19.27 -5.85 12.71
C LEU A 219 20.21 -7.05 12.78
N LEU A 220 20.67 -7.38 13.98
CA LEU A 220 21.65 -8.43 14.24
C LEU A 220 21.09 -9.42 15.24
N ALA A 221 21.29 -10.71 15.00
CA ALA A 221 21.00 -11.77 15.97
C ALA A 221 22.01 -12.90 15.88
N ARG A 222 22.34 -13.51 17.03
CA ARG A 222 23.13 -14.73 17.13
C ARG A 222 22.36 -15.78 17.92
N PHE A 223 22.17 -16.95 17.33
CA PHE A 223 21.46 -18.07 17.92
C PHE A 223 22.41 -19.21 18.27
N GLN A 224 22.15 -19.91 19.37
CA GLN A 224 22.75 -21.19 19.71
C GLN A 224 21.81 -22.33 19.30
N LEU A 225 22.37 -23.36 18.68
CA LEU A 225 21.63 -24.47 18.07
C LEU A 225 21.90 -25.80 18.77
N SER A 226 20.90 -26.68 18.81
CA SER A 226 21.06 -28.10 19.19
C SER A 226 21.11 -29.05 17.99
N GLU A 227 20.53 -28.65 16.86
CA GLU A 227 20.33 -29.49 15.66
C GLU A 227 20.76 -28.73 14.38
N GLY A 228 21.86 -27.97 14.46
CA GLY A 228 22.34 -27.15 13.35
C GLY A 228 22.99 -27.95 12.21
N PRO A 229 23.37 -27.27 11.10
CA PRO A 229 23.23 -25.83 10.86
C PRO A 229 21.80 -25.42 10.47
N SER A 230 21.45 -24.16 10.71
CA SER A 230 20.19 -23.59 10.20
C SER A 230 20.19 -23.51 8.67
N LYS A 231 19.02 -23.62 8.04
CA LYS A 231 18.79 -23.30 6.63
C LYS A 231 18.25 -21.86 6.52
N PRO A 232 18.91 -20.98 5.74
CA PRO A 232 18.40 -19.63 5.53
C PRO A 232 16.95 -19.64 5.04
N SER A 233 16.13 -18.82 5.67
CA SER A 233 14.71 -18.66 5.35
C SER A 233 14.44 -17.21 4.91
N PRO A 234 13.37 -16.97 4.13
CA PRO A 234 13.02 -15.62 3.71
C PRO A 234 12.65 -14.76 4.92
N LEU A 235 13.28 -13.59 5.03
CA LEU A 235 12.80 -12.49 5.86
C LEU A 235 11.45 -12.03 5.31
N ALA A 236 10.45 -11.87 6.17
CA ALA A 236 9.20 -11.19 5.85
C ALA A 236 9.13 -9.83 6.54
N VAL A 237 8.73 -8.80 5.78
CA VAL A 237 8.56 -7.45 6.30
C VAL A 237 7.13 -6.96 6.13
N GLN A 238 6.61 -6.28 7.15
CA GLN A 238 5.33 -5.59 7.09
C GLN A 238 5.51 -4.12 7.48
N PHE A 239 4.76 -3.23 6.85
CA PHE A 239 4.66 -1.82 7.21
C PHE A 239 3.40 -1.21 6.59
N THR A 240 3.00 -0.06 7.11
CA THR A 240 1.92 0.77 6.58
C THR A 240 2.40 2.21 6.42
N SER A 241 1.80 2.98 5.54
CA SER A 241 2.10 4.40 5.37
C SER A 241 0.84 5.15 4.94
N GLU A 242 0.66 6.36 5.48
CA GLU A 242 -0.44 7.25 5.13
C GLU A 242 0.11 8.63 4.70
N GLY A 243 -0.58 9.27 3.75
CA GLY A 243 -0.25 10.60 3.24
C GLY A 243 0.42 10.63 1.86
N SER A 244 0.76 9.48 1.26
CA SER A 244 1.32 9.40 -0.09
C SER A 244 0.85 8.14 -0.82
N THR A 245 1.03 8.13 -2.15
CA THR A 245 1.02 6.95 -3.02
C THR A 245 2.45 6.65 -3.50
N LEU A 246 2.64 5.47 -4.08
CA LEU A 246 3.82 5.06 -4.84
C LEU A 246 3.65 5.37 -6.34
N SER A 247 2.40 5.38 -6.84
CA SER A 247 2.08 5.76 -8.22
C SER A 247 2.21 7.25 -8.54
N GLY A 248 2.06 8.10 -7.53
CA GLY A 248 1.86 9.53 -7.73
C GLY A 248 0.50 9.93 -8.27
N CYS A 249 -0.43 8.98 -8.45
CA CYS A 249 -1.77 9.32 -8.89
C CYS A 249 -2.46 10.28 -7.93
N ASP A 250 -3.22 11.19 -8.54
CA ASP A 250 -4.18 12.03 -7.86
C ASP A 250 -5.52 12.01 -8.60
N ILE A 251 -6.52 12.64 -7.98
CA ILE A 251 -7.87 12.72 -8.51
C ILE A 251 -8.40 14.15 -8.46
N GLU A 252 -8.99 14.57 -9.57
CA GLU A 252 -9.63 15.87 -9.72
C GLU A 252 -11.09 15.68 -10.15
N LEU A 253 -12.00 16.51 -9.66
CA LEU A 253 -13.39 16.52 -10.11
C LEU A 253 -13.53 17.42 -11.33
N ALA A 254 -14.28 16.96 -12.32
CA ALA A 254 -14.69 17.77 -13.45
C ALA A 254 -16.15 18.22 -13.24
N GLY A 255 -16.38 19.53 -13.23
CA GLY A 255 -17.71 20.14 -13.11
C GLY A 255 -18.13 20.50 -11.69
N PRO A 256 -19.24 21.24 -11.54
CA PRO A 256 -19.57 21.92 -10.28
C PRO A 256 -20.42 21.09 -9.29
N GLY A 257 -20.96 19.92 -9.68
CA GLY A 257 -21.97 19.20 -8.89
C GLY A 257 -21.45 18.51 -7.63
N TYR A 258 -20.13 18.28 -7.56
CA TYR A 258 -19.49 17.53 -6.49
C TYR A 258 -18.26 18.28 -5.98
N ARG A 259 -17.85 17.97 -4.75
CA ARG A 259 -16.57 18.41 -4.20
C ARG A 259 -15.93 17.30 -3.39
N PHE A 260 -14.61 17.25 -3.38
CA PHE A 260 -13.90 16.36 -2.46
C PHE A 260 -13.97 16.90 -1.04
N SER A 261 -14.46 16.08 -0.11
CA SER A 261 -14.35 16.36 1.33
C SER A 261 -13.00 15.91 1.88
N LEU A 262 -12.42 14.86 1.31
CA LEU A 262 -11.14 14.28 1.68
C LEU A 262 -10.59 13.47 0.50
N ILE A 263 -9.28 13.54 0.28
CA ILE A 263 -8.54 12.61 -0.57
C ILE A 263 -7.53 11.88 0.33
N LYS A 264 -7.80 10.61 0.63
CA LYS A 264 -6.91 9.78 1.45
C LYS A 264 -5.95 9.01 0.56
N LYS A 265 -4.66 9.08 0.86
CA LYS A 265 -3.61 8.32 0.15
C LYS A 265 -2.86 7.46 1.15
N ARG A 266 -2.66 6.19 0.84
CA ARG A 266 -1.93 5.25 1.69
C ARG A 266 -1.36 4.09 0.89
N PHE A 267 -0.32 3.48 1.43
CA PHE A 267 0.19 2.22 0.93
C PHE A 267 0.64 1.29 2.07
N ALA A 268 0.72 0.00 1.80
CA ALA A 268 1.21 -0.99 2.75
C ALA A 268 2.07 -2.06 2.07
N ALA A 269 2.88 -2.75 2.86
CA ALA A 269 3.58 -3.94 2.42
C ALA A 269 2.59 -5.10 2.21
N GLY A 270 2.66 -5.73 1.04
CA GLY A 270 2.05 -7.03 0.76
C GLY A 270 3.03 -8.16 1.05
N LYS A 271 3.30 -9.00 0.05
CA LYS A 271 4.39 -9.98 0.09
C LYS A 271 5.73 -9.27 -0.09
N TYR A 272 6.35 -8.88 1.02
CA TYR A 272 7.61 -8.14 1.06
C TYR A 272 8.69 -9.01 1.71
N LEU A 273 9.56 -9.61 0.89
CA LEU A 273 10.45 -10.68 1.30
C LEU A 273 11.90 -10.42 0.92
N ALA A 274 12.86 -10.90 1.73
CA ALA A 274 14.27 -10.91 1.36
C ALA A 274 14.92 -12.28 1.65
N ASP A 275 15.58 -12.83 0.63
CA ASP A 275 16.42 -14.02 0.73
C ASP A 275 17.90 -13.64 0.86
N ASN A 276 18.73 -14.62 1.25
CA ASN A 276 20.19 -14.56 1.23
C ASN A 276 20.78 -14.47 -0.19
#